data_AF-D7FZB3-F1
#
_entry.id   AF-D7FZB3-F1
#
_cell.length_a   1.000
_cell.length_b   1.000
_cell.length_c   1.000
_cell.angle_alpha   90.00
_cell.angle_beta   90.00
_cell.angle_gamma   90.00
#
_symmetry.space_group_name_H-M   'P 1'
#
loop_
_entity.id
_entity.type
_entity.pdbx_description
1 polymer ?
#
loop_
_entity_poly.entity_id
_entity_poly.type
_entity_poly.pdbx_seq_one_letter_code
_entity_poly.pdbx_strand_id
1 'polypeptide(L)'
;MTAESERGADMLMSPPSSIDATAVGADGARGDELGAPRVELAYEPRYQRFIVKKKSFTQQFSHVYNKRLLALKGAVRQAAEKRWGKEGEGGGVKFVDRLVNMREGDEWVVIGTTYKAMKLRPSILNEFREDRGISMAVVAPVGSFTSEDDSLVLEDESGRVSISGPGIQSSSLVSGLVIAVKGTVTASGEMLVDDWCPAGIPPPVPPSPSKKVGGRHDPLLVSLLVDFVAGYLGGVEDQEGTSARIGRVIVCGDSVAAPSAELLSGTGPSKRLNAEQQRLVASPMKELDTILALLAAAAPVDVMPGESDPANYTLPQQPLHPCLLRNASRFGALKRVTNPHEAKIGERVFLGSSGQPLLDMARYTTPEAEADKDAKPACLRRLEEMLKWRHMAPTAPETLGCYPFVTEDPFVVEECPDIFFAGNQPQFATSILEGADGHKGRVVCVPAFAATGQAALLNLESLECTPLNFSSTVGGGVDDADGGGVKTAAPADDNSSPAMEVEAAAAD
;
A
#
# COMPACT_ATOMS: atom_id res chain seq x y z
N MET A 1 -40.97 21.85 8.43
CA MET A 1 -40.03 22.10 7.30
C MET A 1 -39.78 23.59 7.26
N THR A 2 -38.52 23.99 7.06
CA THR A 2 -37.94 25.36 7.15
C THR A 2 -37.66 25.87 8.57
N ALA A 3 -36.51 25.44 9.14
CA ALA A 3 -35.74 26.15 10.18
C ALA A 3 -34.33 25.54 10.40
N GLU A 4 -34.03 24.37 9.82
CA GLU A 4 -32.73 23.70 10.00
C GLU A 4 -31.76 23.85 8.82
N SER A 5 -32.13 24.49 7.71
CA SER A 5 -31.27 24.56 6.51
C SER A 5 -30.38 25.80 6.39
N GLU A 6 -30.27 26.64 7.41
CA GLU A 6 -29.47 27.89 7.35
C GLU A 6 -28.25 27.91 8.30
N ARG A 7 -27.93 26.81 9.01
CA ARG A 7 -26.76 26.77 9.90
C ARG A 7 -25.41 26.49 9.22
N GLY A 8 -25.39 26.40 7.89
CA GLY A 8 -24.17 26.20 7.10
C GLY A 8 -23.63 27.47 6.44
N ALA A 9 -24.15 28.65 6.77
CA ALA A 9 -23.66 29.90 6.20
C ALA A 9 -22.33 30.33 6.86
N ASP A 10 -21.29 30.32 6.04
CA ASP A 10 -19.88 30.70 6.24
C ASP A 10 -19.63 31.78 7.32
N MET A 11 -19.66 31.40 8.61
CA MET A 11 -19.35 32.30 9.73
C MET A 11 -17.87 32.68 9.80
N LEU A 12 -16.97 32.00 9.07
CA LEU A 12 -15.53 32.28 9.07
C LEU A 12 -15.18 33.66 8.51
N MET A 13 -15.96 34.15 7.55
CA MET A 13 -15.76 35.46 6.92
C MET A 13 -16.59 36.58 7.59
N SER A 14 -17.25 36.28 8.71
CA SER A 14 -18.01 37.24 9.49
C SER A 14 -17.13 37.95 10.53
N PRO A 15 -17.44 39.20 10.92
CA PRO A 15 -16.70 39.89 11.98
C PRO A 15 -16.72 39.05 13.27
N PRO A 16 -15.70 39.20 14.16
CA PRO A 16 -15.62 38.42 15.38
C PRO A 16 -16.94 38.50 16.14
N SER A 17 -17.63 37.37 16.30
CA SER A 17 -18.78 37.30 17.18
C SER A 17 -18.28 37.58 18.60
N SER A 18 -19.00 38.41 19.34
CA SER A 18 -18.68 38.64 20.74
C SER A 18 -18.93 37.34 21.49
N ILE A 19 -17.87 36.61 21.79
CA ILE A 19 -17.91 35.55 22.80
C ILE A 19 -17.97 36.28 24.13
N ASP A 20 -19.17 36.37 24.71
CA ASP A 20 -19.35 36.92 26.04
C ASP A 20 -18.77 35.95 27.07
N ALA A 21 -17.52 36.19 27.45
CA ALA A 21 -16.80 35.41 28.46
C ALA A 21 -17.44 35.49 29.88
N THR A 22 -18.56 36.20 30.04
CA THR A 22 -19.28 36.34 31.31
C THR A 22 -20.63 35.62 31.38
N ALA A 23 -21.03 34.87 30.34
CA ALA A 23 -22.21 34.01 30.40
C ALA A 23 -21.95 32.75 31.25
N VAL A 24 -21.82 32.95 32.57
CA VAL A 24 -21.95 31.88 33.56
C VAL A 24 -23.43 31.49 33.57
N GLY A 25 -23.76 30.39 32.88
CA GLY A 25 -25.05 29.74 33.01
C GLY A 25 -25.30 29.40 34.49
N ALA A 26 -26.53 29.61 34.95
CA ALA A 26 -26.94 29.37 36.33
C ALA A 26 -26.92 27.88 36.77
N ASP A 27 -26.50 26.97 35.89
CA ASP A 27 -26.17 25.60 36.22
C ASP A 27 -24.66 25.43 36.12
N GLY A 28 -24.02 25.02 37.22
CA GLY A 28 -22.56 24.97 37.41
C GLY A 28 -21.77 23.99 36.51
N ALA A 29 -22.06 23.93 35.22
CA ALA A 29 -21.20 23.35 34.21
C ALA A 29 -20.02 24.31 33.95
N ARG A 30 -18.81 23.86 34.29
CA ARG A 30 -17.57 24.56 34.00
C ARG A 30 -17.41 24.68 32.48
N GLY A 31 -17.24 25.93 32.00
CA GLY A 31 -16.63 26.37 30.75
C GLY A 31 -16.86 25.53 29.50
N ASP A 32 -17.54 26.11 28.51
CA ASP A 32 -17.62 25.61 27.13
C ASP A 32 -16.28 24.98 26.68
N GLU A 33 -16.29 23.66 26.48
CA GLU A 33 -15.20 22.96 25.82
C GLU A 33 -15.14 23.49 24.37
N LEU A 34 -14.16 24.35 24.08
CA LEU A 34 -13.85 24.84 22.75
C LEU A 34 -13.32 23.67 21.88
N GLY A 35 -14.20 22.82 21.40
CA GLY A 35 -13.89 21.74 20.46
C GLY A 35 -14.96 20.66 20.43
N ALA A 36 -15.32 20.20 19.23
CA ALA A 36 -16.26 19.09 19.09
C ALA A 36 -15.67 17.79 19.69
N PRO A 37 -16.50 16.98 20.39
CA PRO A 37 -16.06 15.72 20.96
C PRO A 37 -15.59 14.78 19.85
N ARG A 38 -14.40 14.21 20.02
CA ARG A 38 -13.79 13.31 19.03
C ARG A 38 -14.34 11.90 19.15
N VAL A 39 -14.43 11.21 18.01
CA VAL A 39 -14.87 9.81 17.99
C VAL A 39 -13.79 8.91 18.60
N GLU A 40 -14.21 7.97 19.46
CA GLU A 40 -13.35 6.92 19.98
C GLU A 40 -13.64 5.60 19.26
N LEU A 41 -12.57 4.88 18.91
CA LEU A 41 -12.66 3.58 18.25
C LEU A 41 -12.00 2.51 19.13
N ALA A 42 -12.66 1.36 19.27
CA ALA A 42 -12.04 0.17 19.84
C ALA A 42 -10.79 -0.21 19.06
N TYR A 43 -9.75 -0.68 19.76
CA TYR A 43 -8.47 -1.02 19.14
C TYR A 43 -7.93 -2.33 19.69
N GLU A 44 -7.68 -3.28 18.79
CA GLU A 44 -7.08 -4.57 19.09
C GLU A 44 -5.84 -4.75 18.21
N PRO A 45 -4.61 -4.70 18.77
CA PRO A 45 -3.40 -4.94 17.99
C PRO A 45 -3.30 -6.43 17.62
N ARG A 46 -3.07 -6.72 16.34
CA ARG A 46 -2.91 -8.09 15.79
C ARG A 46 -1.55 -8.35 15.15
N TYR A 47 -0.68 -7.34 15.15
CA TYR A 47 0.66 -7.40 14.56
C TYR A 47 1.68 -8.28 15.31
N GLN A 48 1.27 -9.00 16.37
CA GLN A 48 2.17 -9.83 17.18
C GLN A 48 2.84 -10.95 16.37
N ARG A 49 2.21 -11.44 15.29
CA ARG A 49 2.82 -12.41 14.36
C ARG A 49 4.04 -11.86 13.63
N PHE A 50 4.19 -10.53 13.56
CA PHE A 50 5.35 -9.86 12.97
C PHE A 50 6.45 -9.52 13.99
N ILE A 51 6.27 -9.83 15.27
CA ILE A 51 7.25 -9.54 16.32
C ILE A 51 8.28 -10.67 16.41
N VAL A 52 9.54 -10.34 16.09
CA VAL A 52 10.65 -11.29 16.17
C VAL A 52 11.24 -11.29 17.58
N LYS A 53 10.80 -12.24 18.42
CA LYS A 53 11.20 -12.34 19.84
C LYS A 53 12.67 -12.70 20.05
N LYS A 54 13.21 -13.62 19.24
CA LYS A 54 14.60 -14.09 19.34
C LYS A 54 15.28 -13.95 17.98
N LYS A 55 16.18 -12.99 17.86
CA LYS A 55 16.94 -12.76 16.62
C LYS A 55 18.04 -13.82 16.49
N SER A 56 17.83 -14.78 15.60
CA SER A 56 18.84 -15.73 15.15
C SER A 56 18.89 -15.70 13.63
N PHE A 57 20.09 -15.75 13.05
CA PHE A 57 20.32 -15.69 11.60
C PHE A 57 21.11 -16.91 11.10
N THR A 58 21.12 -17.99 11.87
CA THR A 58 21.84 -19.23 11.54
C THR A 58 21.00 -20.17 10.66
N GLN A 59 19.75 -19.82 10.40
CA GLN A 59 18.76 -20.62 9.68
C GLN A 59 18.86 -20.37 8.17
N GLN A 60 18.46 -21.38 7.38
CA GLN A 60 18.35 -21.26 5.92
C GLN A 60 16.94 -20.85 5.50
N PHE A 61 16.84 -20.17 4.36
CA PHE A 61 15.58 -19.66 3.81
C PHE A 61 14.64 -20.74 3.23
N SER A 62 15.13 -21.97 3.03
CA SER A 62 14.32 -23.11 2.54
C SER A 62 13.11 -23.39 3.43
N HIS A 63 13.23 -23.14 4.75
CA HIS A 63 12.13 -23.32 5.68
C HIS A 63 10.95 -22.38 5.37
N VAL A 64 11.22 -21.12 4.97
CA VAL A 64 10.17 -20.14 4.64
C VAL A 64 9.31 -20.66 3.48
N TYR A 65 9.95 -21.10 2.39
CA TYR A 65 9.23 -21.66 1.24
C TYR A 65 8.42 -22.91 1.59
N ASN A 66 8.99 -23.81 2.40
CA ASN A 66 8.28 -25.00 2.85
C ASN A 66 7.03 -24.64 3.67
N LYS A 67 7.15 -23.70 4.61
CA LYS A 67 6.02 -23.25 5.44
C LYS A 67 4.97 -22.51 4.62
N ARG A 68 5.37 -21.70 3.66
CA ARG A 68 4.46 -21.04 2.72
C ARG A 68 3.66 -22.05 1.89
N LEU A 69 4.33 -23.03 1.29
CA LEU A 69 3.68 -24.09 0.51
C LEU A 69 2.67 -24.85 1.39
N LEU A 70 3.07 -25.27 2.59
CA LEU A 70 2.19 -25.98 3.51
C LEU A 70 0.95 -25.16 3.91
N ALA A 71 1.11 -23.87 4.18
CA ALA A 71 0.01 -22.99 4.56
C ALA A 71 -0.99 -22.74 3.41
N LEU A 72 -0.49 -22.61 2.17
CA LEU A 72 -1.31 -22.23 1.02
C LEU A 72 -1.83 -23.42 0.19
N LYS A 73 -1.21 -24.61 0.27
CA LYS A 73 -1.55 -25.78 -0.57
C LYS A 73 -3.03 -26.15 -0.47
N GLY A 74 -3.63 -26.07 0.71
CA GLY A 74 -5.06 -26.35 0.92
C GLY A 74 -5.98 -25.37 0.18
N ALA A 75 -5.74 -24.07 0.33
CA ALA A 75 -6.54 -23.03 -0.33
C ALA A 75 -6.39 -23.07 -1.87
N VAL A 76 -5.16 -23.27 -2.35
CA VAL A 76 -4.86 -23.40 -3.77
C VAL A 76 -5.52 -24.65 -4.37
N ARG A 77 -5.52 -25.78 -3.63
CA ARG A 77 -6.23 -26.99 -4.06
C ARG A 77 -7.73 -26.76 -4.19
N GLN A 78 -8.34 -26.09 -3.22
CA GLN A 78 -9.78 -25.77 -3.28
C GLN A 78 -10.10 -24.86 -4.48
N ALA A 79 -9.26 -23.87 -4.77
CA ALA A 79 -9.42 -23.01 -5.94
C ALA A 79 -9.30 -23.81 -7.26
N ALA A 80 -8.32 -24.71 -7.34
CA ALA A 80 -8.13 -25.59 -8.50
C ALA A 80 -9.31 -26.56 -8.69
N GLU A 81 -9.78 -27.22 -7.64
CA GLU A 81 -10.95 -28.11 -7.69
C GLU A 81 -12.22 -27.37 -8.12
N LYS A 82 -12.40 -26.12 -7.65
CA LYS A 82 -13.53 -25.27 -8.08
C LYS A 82 -13.43 -24.88 -9.56
N ARG A 83 -12.21 -24.70 -10.07
CA ARG A 83 -11.95 -24.24 -11.45
C ARG A 83 -11.96 -25.37 -12.47
N TRP A 84 -11.40 -26.52 -12.14
CA TRP A 84 -11.15 -27.62 -13.07
C TRP A 84 -11.87 -28.93 -12.71
N GLY A 85 -12.60 -28.98 -11.60
CA GLY A 85 -13.29 -30.17 -11.12
C GLY A 85 -12.43 -31.01 -10.16
N LYS A 86 -13.09 -31.95 -9.47
CA LYS A 86 -12.43 -32.87 -8.54
C LYS A 86 -11.88 -34.10 -9.24
N GLU A 87 -10.87 -34.69 -8.63
CA GLU A 87 -10.31 -35.96 -9.08
C GLU A 87 -11.39 -37.06 -9.13
N GLY A 88 -11.51 -37.74 -10.27
CA GLY A 88 -12.41 -38.90 -10.43
C GLY A 88 -13.86 -38.59 -10.83
N GLU A 89 -14.28 -37.32 -10.95
CA GLU A 89 -15.62 -36.96 -11.44
C GLU A 89 -15.62 -36.67 -12.95
N GLY A 90 -16.42 -37.42 -13.74
CA GLY A 90 -16.80 -37.04 -15.11
C GLY A 90 -15.69 -36.90 -16.17
N GLY A 91 -14.58 -37.63 -16.05
CA GLY A 91 -13.38 -37.41 -16.87
C GLY A 91 -12.38 -36.41 -16.26
N GLY A 92 -12.45 -36.24 -14.93
CA GLY A 92 -11.73 -35.24 -14.15
C GLY A 92 -10.21 -35.28 -14.24
N VAL A 93 -9.61 -34.14 -13.91
CA VAL A 93 -8.18 -33.87 -14.00
C VAL A 93 -7.40 -34.61 -12.92
N LYS A 94 -6.19 -35.08 -13.24
CA LYS A 94 -5.34 -35.82 -12.31
C LYS A 94 -4.56 -34.85 -11.43
N PHE A 95 -4.79 -34.88 -10.12
CA PHE A 95 -3.97 -34.13 -9.19
C PHE A 95 -2.71 -34.93 -8.84
N VAL A 96 -1.55 -34.28 -8.89
CA VAL A 96 -0.31 -34.91 -8.45
C VAL A 96 0.12 -34.32 -7.11
N ASP A 97 0.40 -35.18 -6.13
CA ASP A 97 0.86 -34.73 -4.82
C ASP A 97 2.33 -34.29 -4.82
N ARG A 98 3.13 -34.89 -5.71
CA ARG A 98 4.57 -34.66 -5.89
C ARG A 98 4.95 -34.58 -7.35
N LEU A 99 5.69 -33.55 -7.74
CA LEU A 99 6.15 -33.31 -9.12
C LEU A 99 6.83 -34.54 -9.76
N VAL A 100 7.65 -35.27 -9.00
CA VAL A 100 8.38 -36.47 -9.50
C VAL A 100 7.46 -37.61 -9.98
N ASN A 101 6.18 -37.60 -9.59
CA ASN A 101 5.23 -38.64 -9.96
C ASN A 101 4.54 -38.39 -11.30
N MET A 102 4.74 -37.21 -11.92
CA MET A 102 4.18 -36.93 -13.24
C MET A 102 4.75 -37.87 -14.30
N ARG A 103 3.93 -38.16 -15.31
CA ARG A 103 4.27 -39.01 -16.46
C ARG A 103 3.85 -38.29 -17.74
N GLU A 104 4.61 -38.55 -18.81
CA GLU A 104 4.30 -38.07 -20.16
C GLU A 104 2.94 -38.60 -20.64
N GLY A 105 2.23 -37.79 -21.42
CA GLY A 105 0.98 -38.16 -22.08
C GLY A 105 -0.29 -37.97 -21.24
N ASP A 106 -0.14 -37.68 -19.95
CA ASP A 106 -1.25 -37.36 -19.04
C ASP A 106 -1.38 -35.84 -18.82
N GLU A 107 -2.61 -35.38 -18.64
CA GLU A 107 -2.93 -34.02 -18.18
C GLU A 107 -2.95 -34.00 -16.64
N TRP A 108 -2.17 -33.09 -16.05
CA TRP A 108 -1.95 -32.99 -14.61
C TRP A 108 -2.38 -31.63 -14.07
N VAL A 109 -2.86 -31.63 -12.83
CA VAL A 109 -2.90 -30.45 -11.96
C VAL A 109 -1.84 -30.60 -10.88
N VAL A 110 -0.97 -29.60 -10.76
CA VAL A 110 0.11 -29.60 -9.79
C VAL A 110 0.11 -28.32 -8.99
N ILE A 111 0.43 -28.43 -7.70
CA ILE A 111 0.58 -27.30 -6.79
C ILE A 111 2.03 -27.20 -6.36
N GLY A 112 2.64 -26.05 -6.58
CA GLY A 112 4.02 -25.81 -6.19
C GLY A 112 4.33 -24.33 -6.04
N THR A 113 5.59 -24.04 -5.77
CA THR A 113 6.12 -22.69 -5.60
C THR A 113 6.83 -22.25 -6.87
N THR A 114 6.52 -21.06 -7.38
CA THR A 114 7.19 -20.51 -8.56
C THR A 114 8.62 -20.09 -8.24
N TYR A 115 9.51 -20.32 -9.18
CA TYR A 115 10.81 -19.67 -9.28
C TYR A 115 10.93 -19.07 -10.67
N LYS A 116 11.22 -17.77 -10.74
CA LYS A 116 11.42 -17.03 -11.98
C LYS A 116 12.92 -16.82 -12.21
N ALA A 117 13.47 -17.50 -13.21
CA ALA A 117 14.83 -17.25 -13.64
C ALA A 117 14.85 -15.98 -14.51
N MET A 118 15.38 -14.89 -13.93
CA MET A 118 15.36 -13.56 -14.52
C MET A 118 16.69 -13.23 -15.17
N LYS A 119 16.69 -12.92 -16.46
CA LYS A 119 17.93 -12.69 -17.23
C LYS A 119 18.64 -11.40 -16.83
N LEU A 120 17.88 -10.33 -16.56
CA LEU A 120 18.41 -9.01 -16.25
C LEU A 120 18.68 -8.79 -14.75
N ARG A 121 18.36 -9.78 -13.91
CA ARG A 121 18.56 -9.66 -12.47
C ARG A 121 20.07 -9.69 -12.14
N PRO A 122 20.58 -8.70 -11.38
CA PRO A 122 21.96 -8.71 -10.92
C PRO A 122 22.28 -9.95 -10.09
N SER A 123 23.47 -10.51 -10.34
CA SER A 123 23.98 -11.66 -9.60
C SER A 123 25.17 -11.23 -8.78
N ILE A 124 25.03 -11.31 -7.46
CA ILE A 124 26.11 -11.04 -6.49
C ILE A 124 27.35 -11.88 -6.84
N LEU A 125 27.17 -13.13 -7.29
CA LEU A 125 28.29 -14.00 -7.67
C LEU A 125 29.04 -13.50 -8.91
N ASN A 126 28.34 -12.87 -9.86
CA ASN A 126 28.98 -12.29 -11.04
C ASN A 126 29.72 -11.00 -10.66
N GLU A 127 29.12 -10.16 -9.81
CA GLU A 127 29.77 -8.96 -9.26
C GLU A 127 31.10 -9.32 -8.54
N PHE A 128 31.09 -10.37 -7.71
CA PHE A 128 32.30 -10.87 -7.06
C PHE A 128 33.36 -11.45 -8.01
N ARG A 129 32.96 -11.96 -9.19
CA ARG A 129 33.89 -12.51 -10.18
C ARG A 129 34.55 -11.42 -11.00
N GLU A 130 33.83 -10.33 -11.26
CA GLU A 130 34.26 -9.23 -12.12
C GLU A 130 35.08 -8.18 -11.36
N ASP A 131 34.93 -8.06 -10.03
CA ASP A 131 35.62 -7.05 -9.23
C ASP A 131 36.40 -7.66 -8.05
N ARG A 132 37.72 -7.38 -7.94
CA ARG A 132 38.58 -7.77 -6.80
C ARG A 132 38.34 -6.90 -5.54
N GLY A 133 37.33 -6.05 -5.57
CA GLY A 133 36.82 -5.32 -4.42
C GLY A 133 35.33 -5.13 -4.59
N ILE A 134 34.56 -5.19 -3.50
CA ILE A 134 33.13 -4.90 -3.51
C ILE A 134 32.98 -3.39 -3.82
N SER A 135 32.98 -3.02 -5.09
CA SER A 135 32.43 -1.74 -5.50
C SER A 135 30.92 -1.87 -5.38
N MET A 136 30.32 -1.21 -4.39
CA MET A 136 28.88 -0.93 -4.43
C MET A 136 28.65 0.10 -5.55
N ALA A 137 28.82 -0.34 -6.79
CA ALA A 137 28.41 0.42 -7.95
C ALA A 137 26.90 0.60 -7.79
N VAL A 138 26.49 1.85 -7.67
CA VAL A 138 25.09 2.26 -7.69
C VAL A 138 24.51 1.73 -9.00
N VAL A 139 23.87 0.56 -8.93
CA VAL A 139 23.05 0.08 -10.04
C VAL A 139 21.99 1.15 -10.20
N ALA A 140 22.04 1.89 -11.31
CA ALA A 140 21.03 2.89 -11.65
C ALA A 140 19.65 2.28 -11.40
N PRO A 141 18.66 3.03 -10.88
CA PRO A 141 17.35 2.47 -10.54
C PRO A 141 16.74 1.84 -11.80
N VAL A 142 16.90 0.54 -11.94
CA VAL A 142 16.34 -0.19 -13.06
C VAL A 142 14.85 -0.23 -12.79
N GLY A 143 14.06 0.41 -13.67
CA GLY A 143 12.62 0.46 -13.53
C GLY A 143 11.97 -0.92 -13.55
N SER A 144 12.62 -1.91 -14.19
CA SER A 144 12.21 -3.32 -14.21
C SER A 144 13.37 -4.25 -14.55
N PHE A 145 13.42 -5.42 -13.92
CA PHE A 145 14.35 -6.52 -14.23
C PHE A 145 13.72 -7.61 -15.12
N THR A 146 12.55 -7.36 -15.70
CA THR A 146 11.87 -8.33 -16.57
C THR A 146 12.50 -8.43 -17.96
N SER A 147 12.57 -9.63 -18.51
CA SER A 147 12.97 -9.91 -19.89
C SER A 147 11.98 -10.86 -20.56
N GLU A 148 11.86 -10.78 -21.89
CA GLU A 148 11.13 -11.80 -22.69
C GLU A 148 11.79 -13.18 -22.59
N ASP A 149 13.09 -13.23 -22.25
CA ASP A 149 13.84 -14.46 -22.03
C ASP A 149 13.68 -15.02 -20.60
N ASP A 150 12.85 -14.42 -19.74
CA ASP A 150 12.61 -14.92 -18.38
C ASP A 150 11.84 -16.24 -18.43
N SER A 151 12.30 -17.22 -17.65
CA SER A 151 11.68 -18.56 -17.58
C SER A 151 11.09 -18.84 -16.20
N LEU A 152 10.07 -19.70 -16.17
CA LEU A 152 9.41 -20.13 -14.95
C LEU A 152 9.70 -21.60 -14.65
N VAL A 153 9.88 -21.87 -13.37
CA VAL A 153 10.01 -23.19 -12.80
C VAL A 153 8.99 -23.33 -11.68
N LEU A 154 8.39 -24.50 -11.56
CA LEU A 154 7.56 -24.87 -10.42
C LEU A 154 8.32 -25.85 -9.53
N GLU A 155 8.33 -25.59 -8.22
CA GLU A 155 9.08 -26.35 -7.23
C GLU A 155 8.17 -26.91 -6.13
N ASP A 156 8.46 -28.13 -5.68
CA ASP A 156 7.88 -28.72 -4.48
C ASP A 156 8.98 -29.45 -3.66
N GLU A 157 8.61 -30.22 -2.63
CA GLU A 157 9.58 -30.98 -1.85
C GLU A 157 10.27 -32.13 -2.62
N SER A 158 9.74 -32.51 -3.78
CA SER A 158 10.21 -33.64 -4.58
C SER A 158 11.13 -33.25 -5.73
N GLY A 159 11.01 -32.02 -6.25
CA GLY A 159 11.84 -31.56 -7.35
C GLY A 159 11.35 -30.26 -8.00
N ARG A 160 11.74 -30.09 -9.27
CA ARG A 160 11.48 -28.90 -10.07
C ARG A 160 11.04 -29.32 -11.47
N VAL A 161 10.13 -28.55 -12.06
CA VAL A 161 9.73 -28.69 -13.46
C VAL A 161 9.71 -27.33 -14.13
N SER A 162 10.29 -27.21 -15.33
CA SER A 162 10.14 -26.00 -16.15
C SER A 162 8.70 -25.91 -16.62
N ILE A 163 8.09 -24.73 -16.49
CA ILE A 163 6.72 -24.48 -16.93
C ILE A 163 6.72 -23.39 -18.01
N SER A 164 5.99 -23.64 -19.09
CA SER A 164 5.84 -22.71 -20.21
C SER A 164 4.50 -22.96 -20.91
N GLY A 165 4.10 -22.13 -21.87
CA GLY A 165 2.88 -22.34 -22.64
C GLY A 165 1.95 -21.12 -22.66
N PRO A 166 0.88 -21.17 -23.45
CA PRO A 166 -0.01 -20.02 -23.65
C PRO A 166 -0.80 -19.64 -22.39
N GLY A 167 -1.05 -20.62 -21.50
CA GLY A 167 -1.83 -20.42 -20.27
C GLY A 167 -1.09 -19.63 -19.20
N ILE A 168 0.23 -19.48 -19.30
CA ILE A 168 1.05 -18.85 -18.25
C ILE A 168 2.10 -17.91 -18.85
N GLN A 169 2.26 -16.75 -18.25
CA GLN A 169 3.22 -15.74 -18.71
C GLN A 169 4.20 -15.45 -17.57
N SER A 170 5.50 -15.58 -17.84
CA SER A 170 6.56 -15.27 -16.86
C SER A 170 6.53 -13.80 -16.44
N SER A 171 6.05 -12.93 -17.32
CA SER A 171 6.01 -11.49 -17.16
C SER A 171 5.00 -11.01 -16.11
N SER A 172 3.93 -11.78 -15.84
CA SER A 172 2.90 -11.45 -14.83
C SER A 172 3.10 -12.14 -13.48
N LEU A 173 4.09 -13.03 -13.37
CA LEU A 173 4.38 -13.79 -12.15
C LEU A 173 5.73 -13.40 -11.56
N VAL A 174 5.87 -13.61 -10.27
CA VAL A 174 7.12 -13.46 -9.52
C VAL A 174 7.51 -14.78 -8.88
N SER A 175 8.75 -14.89 -8.43
CA SER A 175 9.18 -16.02 -7.60
C SER A 175 8.46 -16.04 -6.25
N GLY A 176 8.32 -17.22 -5.67
CA GLY A 176 7.80 -17.44 -4.32
C GLY A 176 6.29 -17.59 -4.23
N LEU A 177 5.56 -17.62 -5.34
CA LEU A 177 4.10 -17.78 -5.36
C LEU A 177 3.72 -19.26 -5.27
N VAL A 178 2.72 -19.58 -4.45
CA VAL A 178 2.12 -20.91 -4.43
C VAL A 178 0.91 -20.91 -5.36
N ILE A 179 0.99 -21.65 -6.45
CA ILE A 179 -0.04 -21.70 -7.50
C ILE A 179 -0.37 -23.15 -7.87
N ALA A 180 -1.55 -23.36 -8.43
CA ALA A 180 -1.88 -24.57 -9.16
C ALA A 180 -1.69 -24.33 -10.66
N VAL A 181 -1.08 -25.28 -11.37
CA VAL A 181 -0.95 -25.28 -12.83
C VAL A 181 -1.63 -26.51 -13.40
N LYS A 182 -2.32 -26.35 -14.52
CA LYS A 182 -2.93 -27.43 -15.30
C LYS A 182 -2.22 -27.54 -16.64
N GLY A 183 -1.82 -28.74 -17.04
CA GLY A 183 -1.11 -28.94 -18.30
C GLY A 183 -0.58 -30.35 -18.53
N THR A 184 0.25 -30.51 -19.55
CA THR A 184 0.82 -31.80 -19.97
C THR A 184 2.33 -31.80 -19.92
N VAL A 185 2.93 -32.94 -19.56
CA VAL A 185 4.39 -33.11 -19.54
C VAL A 185 4.86 -33.61 -20.90
N THR A 186 5.88 -32.93 -21.46
CA THR A 186 6.50 -33.27 -22.74
C THR A 186 7.55 -34.37 -22.59
N ALA A 187 7.98 -34.96 -23.71
CA ALA A 187 9.12 -35.88 -23.75
C ALA A 187 10.44 -35.27 -23.23
N SER A 188 10.58 -33.93 -23.26
CA SER A 188 11.75 -33.23 -22.69
C SER A 188 11.69 -33.06 -21.17
N GLY A 189 10.57 -33.43 -20.53
CA GLY A 189 10.35 -33.28 -19.09
C GLY A 189 9.89 -31.89 -18.67
N GLU A 190 9.51 -31.03 -19.61
CA GLU A 190 8.90 -29.73 -19.35
C GLU A 190 7.37 -29.85 -19.29
N MET A 191 6.71 -28.95 -18.55
CA MET A 191 5.25 -28.91 -18.49
C MET A 191 4.71 -27.76 -19.34
N LEU A 192 3.89 -28.10 -20.34
CA LEU A 192 3.13 -27.15 -21.13
C LEU A 192 1.83 -26.83 -20.39
N VAL A 193 1.72 -25.60 -19.91
CA VAL A 193 0.63 -25.09 -19.09
C VAL A 193 -0.48 -24.52 -19.95
N ASP A 194 -1.67 -25.08 -19.77
CA ASP A 194 -2.91 -24.65 -20.42
C ASP A 194 -3.64 -23.59 -19.60
N ASP A 195 -3.59 -23.70 -18.26
CA ASP A 195 -4.23 -22.76 -17.33
C ASP A 195 -3.55 -22.82 -15.95
N TRP A 196 -3.70 -21.76 -15.16
CA TRP A 196 -3.22 -21.75 -13.76
C TRP A 196 -4.19 -20.98 -12.86
N CYS A 197 -4.14 -21.24 -11.56
CA CYS A 197 -4.87 -20.43 -10.60
C CYS A 197 -4.11 -20.24 -9.28
N PRO A 198 -4.24 -19.06 -8.65
CA PRO A 198 -3.78 -18.85 -7.28
C PRO A 198 -4.85 -19.30 -6.27
N ALA A 199 -4.60 -19.06 -4.98
CA ALA A 199 -5.60 -19.32 -3.92
C ALA A 199 -6.93 -18.56 -4.13
N GLY A 200 -6.88 -17.43 -4.86
CA GLY A 200 -8.04 -16.68 -5.32
C GLY A 200 -8.53 -15.63 -4.32
N ILE A 201 -9.14 -14.56 -4.88
CA ILE A 201 -10.08 -13.67 -4.18
C ILE A 201 -11.44 -13.83 -4.86
N PRO A 202 -12.55 -13.70 -4.16
CA PRO A 202 -13.89 -13.87 -4.78
C PRO A 202 -14.55 -12.58 -5.42
N PRO A 203 -15.85 -12.57 -5.83
CA PRO A 203 -16.37 -11.75 -6.97
C PRO A 203 -16.92 -10.32 -6.67
N PRO A 204 -17.12 -9.43 -7.68
CA PRO A 204 -16.73 -7.98 -7.65
C PRO A 204 -17.82 -6.88 -7.63
N VAL A 205 -17.41 -5.61 -7.41
CA VAL A 205 -18.13 -4.33 -7.73
C VAL A 205 -17.12 -3.24 -8.18
N PRO A 206 -17.46 -2.31 -9.10
CA PRO A 206 -16.46 -1.43 -9.74
C PRO A 206 -16.06 -0.17 -8.92
N PRO A 207 -14.89 0.45 -9.25
CA PRO A 207 -14.38 1.67 -8.60
C PRO A 207 -14.77 2.98 -9.32
N SER A 208 -14.56 4.11 -8.61
CA SER A 208 -14.70 5.50 -9.10
C SER A 208 -13.31 6.15 -9.31
N PRO A 209 -13.14 7.05 -10.29
CA PRO A 209 -11.83 7.62 -10.63
C PRO A 209 -11.40 8.77 -9.69
N SER A 210 -10.09 8.90 -9.46
CA SER A 210 -9.46 10.01 -8.72
C SER A 210 -8.40 10.73 -9.59
N LYS A 211 -8.38 12.06 -9.56
CA LYS A 211 -7.43 12.93 -10.28
C LYS A 211 -6.06 12.97 -9.58
N LYS A 212 -4.97 13.03 -10.35
CA LYS A 212 -3.59 13.16 -9.84
C LYS A 212 -3.25 14.62 -9.54
N VAL A 213 -2.58 14.87 -8.41
CA VAL A 213 -1.91 16.15 -8.09
C VAL A 213 -0.45 15.82 -7.75
N GLY A 214 0.51 16.52 -8.35
CA GLY A 214 1.94 16.34 -8.08
C GLY A 214 2.40 17.23 -6.93
N GLY A 215 3.09 16.66 -5.95
CA GLY A 215 3.62 17.36 -4.78
C GLY A 215 5.14 17.39 -4.78
N ARG A 216 5.70 18.46 -4.21
CA ARG A 216 7.08 18.53 -3.73
C ARG A 216 7.08 18.33 -2.22
N HIS A 217 8.21 17.89 -1.66
CA HIS A 217 8.40 17.83 -0.21
C HIS A 217 8.33 19.26 0.37
N ASP A 218 7.17 19.63 0.91
CA ASP A 218 6.90 20.95 1.46
C ASP A 218 6.44 20.81 2.92
N PRO A 219 7.23 21.29 3.90
CA PRO A 219 6.88 21.28 5.32
C PRO A 219 5.52 21.91 5.62
N LEU A 220 5.06 22.86 4.79
CA LEU A 220 3.74 23.46 4.94
C LEU A 220 2.62 22.43 4.78
N LEU A 221 2.75 21.47 3.85
CA LEU A 221 1.72 20.45 3.63
C LEU A 221 1.58 19.54 4.85
N VAL A 222 2.69 19.23 5.52
CA VAL A 222 2.68 18.45 6.76
C VAL A 222 1.99 19.24 7.87
N SER A 223 2.29 20.54 8.03
CA SER A 223 1.60 21.40 8.99
C SER A 223 0.11 21.47 8.71
N LEU A 224 -0.30 21.63 7.44
CA LEU A 224 -1.72 21.65 7.06
C LEU A 224 -2.42 20.32 7.37
N LEU A 225 -1.75 19.19 7.16
CA LEU A 225 -2.29 17.88 7.56
C LEU A 225 -2.47 17.78 9.07
N VAL A 226 -1.48 18.21 9.86
CA VAL A 226 -1.55 18.21 11.32
C VAL A 226 -2.69 19.11 11.81
N ASP A 227 -2.79 20.33 11.28
CA ASP A 227 -3.82 21.29 11.65
C ASP A 227 -5.22 20.81 11.22
N PHE A 228 -5.34 20.17 10.06
CA PHE A 228 -6.59 19.54 9.62
C PHE A 228 -7.01 18.43 10.58
N VAL A 229 -6.10 17.50 10.92
CA VAL A 229 -6.40 16.41 11.87
C VAL A 229 -6.75 16.97 13.24
N ALA A 230 -6.05 18.02 13.69
CA ALA A 230 -6.31 18.71 14.96
C ALA A 230 -7.62 19.51 14.98
N GLY A 231 -8.23 19.78 13.82
CA GLY A 231 -9.48 20.55 13.70
C GLY A 231 -9.25 22.06 13.74
N TYR A 232 -8.06 22.53 13.36
CA TYR A 232 -7.73 23.96 13.27
C TYR A 232 -7.97 24.56 11.88
N LEU A 233 -8.25 23.73 10.87
CA LEU A 233 -8.54 24.17 9.51
C LEU A 233 -10.02 23.96 9.15
N GLY A 234 -10.51 24.79 8.23
CA GLY A 234 -11.84 24.67 7.66
C GLY A 234 -12.95 25.26 8.54
N GLY A 235 -14.18 25.18 8.04
CA GLY A 235 -15.39 25.63 8.73
C GLY A 235 -15.90 24.63 9.76
N VAL A 236 -17.01 24.97 10.41
CA VAL A 236 -17.67 24.08 11.39
C VAL A 236 -17.97 22.71 10.78
N GLU A 237 -18.37 22.65 9.49
CA GLU A 237 -18.61 21.39 8.79
C GLU A 237 -17.34 20.55 8.64
N ASP A 238 -16.19 21.15 8.32
CA ASP A 238 -14.92 20.43 8.24
C ASP A 238 -14.47 19.95 9.63
N GLN A 239 -14.54 20.85 10.61
CA GLN A 239 -14.07 20.61 11.97
C GLN A 239 -14.92 19.54 12.68
N GLU A 240 -16.25 19.69 12.69
CA GLU A 240 -17.17 18.78 13.38
C GLU A 240 -17.54 17.55 12.52
N GLY A 241 -17.72 17.76 11.21
CA GLY A 241 -18.17 16.73 10.29
C GLY A 241 -17.07 15.77 9.86
N THR A 242 -15.83 16.26 9.74
CA THR A 242 -14.69 15.45 9.26
C THR A 242 -13.60 15.29 10.31
N SER A 243 -12.96 16.37 10.74
CA SER A 243 -11.76 16.32 11.60
C SER A 243 -12.03 15.70 12.98
N ALA A 244 -13.13 16.04 13.63
CA ALA A 244 -13.54 15.44 14.90
C ALA A 244 -13.91 13.95 14.77
N ARG A 245 -14.29 13.50 13.57
CA ARG A 245 -14.61 12.10 13.27
C ARG A 245 -13.40 11.25 12.85
N ILE A 246 -12.19 11.83 12.81
CA ILE A 246 -10.96 11.06 12.62
C ILE A 246 -10.64 10.31 13.92
N GLY A 247 -10.97 9.03 13.96
CA GLY A 247 -10.75 8.20 15.15
C GLY A 247 -9.35 7.60 15.30
N ARG A 248 -8.56 7.55 14.22
CA ARG A 248 -7.16 7.06 14.23
C ARG A 248 -6.41 7.50 12.97
N VAL A 249 -5.11 7.75 13.12
CA VAL A 249 -4.17 8.04 12.02
C VAL A 249 -3.15 6.91 11.92
N ILE A 250 -2.88 6.41 10.70
CA ILE A 250 -1.82 5.42 10.44
C ILE A 250 -0.75 6.07 9.56
N VAL A 251 0.48 6.17 10.08
CA VAL A 251 1.64 6.67 9.34
C VAL A 251 2.39 5.48 8.74
N CYS A 252 2.38 5.37 7.41
CA CYS A 252 2.80 4.19 6.66
C CYS A 252 4.29 4.18 6.29
N GLY A 253 5.20 4.37 7.25
CA GLY A 253 6.65 4.29 7.04
C GLY A 253 7.23 5.33 6.07
N ASP A 254 8.53 5.28 5.88
CA ASP A 254 9.35 6.27 5.14
C ASP A 254 9.13 7.68 5.70
N SER A 255 9.05 7.75 7.02
CA SER A 255 8.77 8.98 7.76
C SER A 255 9.98 9.92 7.80
N VAL A 256 11.20 9.38 7.68
CA VAL A 256 12.42 10.15 7.47
C VAL A 256 13.15 9.69 6.23
N ALA A 257 13.68 10.63 5.44
CA ALA A 257 14.54 10.31 4.31
C ALA A 257 15.89 9.75 4.78
N ALA A 258 16.43 8.79 4.03
CA ALA A 258 17.76 8.26 4.31
C ALA A 258 18.81 9.38 4.12
N PRO A 259 19.80 9.50 5.03
CA PRO A 259 20.88 10.47 4.87
C PRO A 259 21.64 10.25 3.56
N SER A 260 22.04 11.33 2.88
CA SER A 260 22.83 11.22 1.65
C SER A 260 24.20 10.58 1.93
N ALA A 261 24.74 9.86 0.94
CA ALA A 261 26.07 9.25 1.04
C ALA A 261 27.17 10.31 1.33
N GLU A 262 27.02 11.52 0.78
CA GLU A 262 27.88 12.66 1.06
C GLU A 262 27.84 13.06 2.53
N LEU A 263 26.64 13.15 3.12
CA LEU A 263 26.46 13.48 4.53
C LEU A 263 27.05 12.40 5.45
N LEU A 264 27.03 11.15 4.99
CA LEU A 264 27.62 10.00 5.70
C LEU A 264 29.12 9.81 5.44
N SER A 265 29.72 10.58 4.53
CA SER A 265 31.16 10.53 4.28
C SER A 265 31.92 11.21 5.43
N GLY A 266 32.37 10.41 6.39
CA GLY A 266 33.19 10.89 7.50
C GLY A 266 34.56 11.36 7.02
N THR A 267 35.14 12.35 7.71
CA THR A 267 36.50 12.83 7.43
C THR A 267 37.54 12.10 8.29
N GLY A 268 38.71 11.80 7.72
CA GLY A 268 39.84 11.17 8.42
C GLY A 268 39.82 9.63 8.49
N PRO A 269 40.86 9.01 9.12
CA PRO A 269 41.12 7.57 9.07
C PRO A 269 40.05 6.70 9.75
N SER A 270 39.18 7.29 10.58
CA SER A 270 38.12 6.58 11.32
C SER A 270 36.72 6.66 10.68
N LYS A 271 36.55 7.39 9.56
CA LYS A 271 35.24 7.65 8.92
C LYS A 271 34.15 8.10 9.90
N ARG A 272 34.50 8.88 10.93
CA ARG A 272 33.53 9.40 11.92
C ARG A 272 32.90 10.68 11.40
N LEU A 273 31.59 10.83 11.61
CA LEU A 273 30.87 12.06 11.33
C LEU A 273 31.26 13.14 12.34
N ASN A 274 31.47 14.36 11.85
CA ASN A 274 31.67 15.52 12.72
C ASN A 274 30.35 15.93 13.42
N ALA A 275 30.42 16.86 14.37
CA ALA A 275 29.25 17.25 15.18
C ALA A 275 28.11 17.86 14.33
N GLU A 276 28.44 18.59 13.28
CA GLU A 276 27.46 19.19 12.38
C GLU A 276 26.74 18.13 11.52
N GLN A 277 27.51 17.20 10.93
CA GLN A 277 26.98 16.05 10.19
C GLN A 277 26.05 15.20 11.08
N GLN A 278 26.47 14.91 12.32
CA GLN A 278 25.62 14.19 13.28
C GLN A 278 24.31 14.93 13.57
N ARG A 279 24.35 16.26 13.69
CA ARG A 279 23.15 17.09 13.90
C ARG A 279 22.20 17.01 12.71
N LEU A 280 22.73 17.08 11.49
CA LEU A 280 21.95 17.02 10.24
C LEU A 280 21.34 15.63 10.01
N VAL A 281 22.07 14.56 10.33
CA VAL A 281 21.53 13.18 10.27
C VAL A 281 20.40 12.99 11.29
N ALA A 282 20.50 13.65 12.45
CA ALA A 282 19.51 13.51 13.53
C ALA A 282 18.31 14.48 13.42
N SER A 283 18.37 15.55 12.63
CA SER A 283 17.30 16.56 12.58
C SER A 283 15.97 16.04 12.06
N PRO A 284 15.89 15.22 10.99
CA PRO A 284 14.62 14.71 10.49
C PRO A 284 13.87 13.89 11.55
N MET A 285 14.62 13.12 12.36
CA MET A 285 14.02 12.36 13.46
C MET A 285 13.43 13.24 14.57
N LYS A 286 14.03 14.41 14.84
CA LYS A 286 13.50 15.37 15.81
C LYS A 286 12.24 16.07 15.30
N GLU A 287 12.21 16.37 14.00
CA GLU A 287 11.05 16.92 13.33
C GLU A 287 9.90 15.91 13.34
N LEU A 288 10.17 14.65 12.98
CA LEU A 288 9.20 13.57 13.08
C LEU A 288 8.65 13.39 14.51
N ASP A 289 9.52 13.40 15.53
CA ASP A 289 9.09 13.33 16.93
C ASP A 289 8.15 14.49 17.31
N THR A 290 8.37 15.68 16.76
CA THR A 290 7.49 16.84 16.99
C THR A 290 6.16 16.67 16.28
N ILE A 291 6.16 16.27 15.00
CA ILE A 291 4.95 16.04 14.21
C ILE A 291 4.08 14.94 14.84
N LEU A 292 4.69 13.82 15.22
CA LEU A 292 3.98 12.70 15.86
C LEU A 292 3.42 13.11 17.24
N ALA A 293 4.12 13.97 17.99
CA ALA A 293 3.60 14.51 19.24
C ALA A 293 2.36 15.38 19.02
N LEU A 294 2.36 16.23 17.99
CA LEU A 294 1.20 17.06 17.62
C LEU A 294 0.01 16.22 17.18
N LEU A 295 0.24 15.23 16.31
CA LEU A 295 -0.81 14.29 15.89
C LEU A 295 -1.35 13.47 17.07
N ALA A 296 -0.46 12.94 17.93
CA ALA A 296 -0.84 12.15 19.09
C ALA A 296 -1.53 12.96 20.19
N ALA A 297 -1.38 14.28 20.19
CA ALA A 297 -2.18 15.18 21.03
C ALA A 297 -3.62 15.34 20.51
N ALA A 298 -3.84 15.18 19.20
CA ALA A 298 -5.14 15.34 18.56
C ALA A 298 -5.93 14.03 18.40
N ALA A 299 -5.25 12.92 18.06
CA ALA A 299 -5.89 11.63 17.78
C ALA A 299 -4.95 10.44 18.08
N PRO A 300 -5.47 9.21 18.24
CA PRO A 300 -4.66 7.99 18.26
C PRO A 300 -3.82 7.84 16.97
N VAL A 301 -2.53 7.52 17.11
CA VAL A 301 -1.59 7.41 15.98
C VAL A 301 -0.86 6.06 16.02
N ASP A 302 -0.92 5.30 14.94
CA ASP A 302 -0.07 4.14 14.70
C ASP A 302 1.05 4.54 13.73
N VAL A 303 2.31 4.44 14.15
CA VAL A 303 3.47 4.70 13.28
C VAL A 303 4.19 3.40 12.93
N MET A 304 4.22 3.10 11.62
CA MET A 304 4.95 1.99 11.03
C MET A 304 6.35 2.46 10.59
N PRO A 305 7.41 1.63 10.72
CA PRO A 305 8.69 1.90 10.06
C PRO A 305 8.61 1.61 8.55
N GLY A 306 9.39 2.33 7.75
CA GLY A 306 9.64 2.07 6.33
C GLY A 306 11.10 1.76 6.02
N GLU A 307 11.45 1.77 4.73
CA GLU A 307 12.77 1.41 4.20
C GLU A 307 13.84 2.42 4.64
N SER A 308 13.49 3.71 4.67
CA SER A 308 14.42 4.79 5.02
C SER A 308 14.45 5.13 6.51
N ASP A 309 13.52 4.57 7.30
CA ASP A 309 13.46 4.81 8.73
C ASP A 309 14.55 4.02 9.49
N PRO A 310 14.99 4.50 10.68
CA PRO A 310 16.00 3.83 11.50
C PRO A 310 15.46 2.56 12.21
N ALA A 311 15.03 1.59 11.42
CA ALA A 311 14.59 0.25 11.80
C ALA A 311 15.50 -0.83 11.18
N ASN A 312 15.20 -2.11 11.41
CA ASN A 312 15.88 -3.17 10.67
C ASN A 312 15.49 -3.16 9.20
N TYR A 313 16.43 -3.55 8.33
CA TYR A 313 16.24 -3.63 6.88
C TYR A 313 15.27 -4.76 6.48
N THR A 314 15.44 -5.95 7.08
CA THR A 314 14.66 -7.14 6.71
C THR A 314 13.23 -7.06 7.20
N LEU A 315 12.27 -7.55 6.41
CA LEU A 315 10.90 -7.76 6.90
C LEU A 315 10.81 -8.97 7.86
N PRO A 316 9.94 -8.93 8.87
CA PRO A 316 9.17 -7.77 9.32
C PRO A 316 10.06 -6.74 10.06
N GLN A 317 9.90 -5.47 9.73
CA GLN A 317 10.55 -4.37 10.43
C GLN A 317 9.91 -4.20 11.80
N GLN A 318 10.74 -4.19 12.84
CA GLN A 318 10.31 -4.06 14.24
C GLN A 318 9.98 -2.60 14.57
N PRO A 319 9.13 -2.34 15.58
CA PRO A 319 8.72 -0.98 15.91
C PRO A 319 9.90 -0.04 16.19
N LEU A 320 9.73 1.24 15.81
CA LEU A 320 10.72 2.28 16.11
C LEU A 320 11.02 2.32 17.61
N HIS A 321 12.30 2.50 17.95
CA HIS A 321 12.71 2.50 19.34
C HIS A 321 12.25 3.79 20.05
N PRO A 322 11.71 3.72 21.29
CA PRO A 322 11.24 4.88 22.04
C PRO A 322 12.24 6.05 22.15
N CYS A 323 13.54 5.76 22.15
CA CYS A 323 14.59 6.79 22.29
C CYS A 323 14.64 7.77 21.11
N LEU A 324 14.08 7.38 19.96
CA LEU A 324 13.99 8.17 18.75
C LEU A 324 12.83 9.17 18.79
N LEU A 325 11.81 8.90 19.62
CA LEU A 325 10.53 9.63 19.66
C LEU A 325 10.24 10.09 21.09
N ARG A 326 11.09 10.96 21.65
CA ARG A 326 11.07 11.30 23.08
C ARG A 326 9.84 12.12 23.46
N ASN A 327 9.40 13.02 22.59
CA ASN A 327 8.24 13.87 22.82
C ASN A 327 6.95 13.07 22.58
N ALA A 328 6.85 12.40 21.43
CA ALA A 328 5.66 11.68 21.03
C ALA A 328 5.39 10.46 21.93
N SER A 329 6.43 9.80 22.45
CA SER A 329 6.27 8.66 23.38
C SER A 329 5.64 9.03 24.72
N ARG A 330 5.46 10.32 25.03
CA ARG A 330 4.76 10.78 26.24
C ARG A 330 3.24 10.66 26.11
N PHE A 331 2.73 10.55 24.87
CA PHE A 331 1.31 10.39 24.58
C PHE A 331 0.96 8.91 24.50
N GLY A 332 0.04 8.45 25.35
CA GLY A 332 -0.47 7.06 25.30
C GLY A 332 -1.21 6.72 23.99
N ALA A 333 -1.63 7.76 23.26
CA ALA A 333 -2.25 7.72 21.95
C ALA A 333 -1.30 7.27 20.83
N LEU A 334 0.02 7.42 21.01
CA LEU A 334 1.01 6.94 20.04
C LEU A 334 1.28 5.44 20.23
N LYS A 335 1.13 4.68 19.16
CA LYS A 335 1.54 3.28 19.04
C LYS A 335 2.63 3.16 18.00
N ARG A 336 3.79 2.63 18.39
CA ARG A 336 4.84 2.21 17.45
C ARG A 336 4.56 0.76 17.12
N VAL A 337 4.33 0.47 15.85
CA VAL A 337 3.89 -0.83 15.36
C VAL A 337 4.91 -1.41 14.38
N THR A 338 4.73 -2.65 13.94
CA THR A 338 5.63 -3.30 12.97
C THR A 338 5.32 -2.86 11.54
N ASN A 339 6.21 -3.20 10.61
CA ASN A 339 5.88 -3.31 9.19
C ASN A 339 6.18 -4.74 8.73
N PRO A 340 5.18 -5.53 8.28
CA PRO A 340 3.77 -5.15 8.11
C PRO A 340 3.03 -4.88 9.43
N HIS A 341 1.88 -4.21 9.34
CA HIS A 341 1.00 -3.89 10.46
C HIS A 341 -0.36 -4.55 10.30
N GLU A 342 -0.92 -5.01 11.42
CA GLU A 342 -2.26 -5.58 11.51
C GLU A 342 -2.94 -5.17 12.81
N ALA A 343 -4.19 -4.71 12.72
CA ALA A 343 -5.01 -4.35 13.86
C ALA A 343 -6.50 -4.39 13.53
N LYS A 344 -7.34 -4.67 14.53
CA LYS A 344 -8.78 -4.39 14.46
C LYS A 344 -9.02 -2.97 14.97
N ILE A 345 -9.59 -2.12 14.14
CA ILE A 345 -9.91 -0.71 14.44
C ILE A 345 -11.42 -0.54 14.29
N GLY A 346 -12.11 -0.24 15.40
CA GLY A 346 -13.56 -0.42 15.49
C GLY A 346 -13.92 -1.88 15.21
N GLU A 347 -14.79 -2.11 14.24
CA GLU A 347 -15.20 -3.46 13.82
C GLU A 347 -14.47 -3.98 12.58
N ARG A 348 -13.44 -3.28 12.10
CA ARG A 348 -12.74 -3.60 10.83
C ARG A 348 -11.32 -4.07 11.07
N VAL A 349 -10.89 -5.11 10.36
CA VAL A 349 -9.52 -5.62 10.36
C VAL A 349 -8.70 -4.94 9.27
N PHE A 350 -7.63 -4.27 9.69
CA PHE A 350 -6.65 -3.65 8.81
C PHE A 350 -5.41 -4.52 8.71
N LEU A 351 -4.90 -4.67 7.50
CA LEU A 351 -3.63 -5.33 7.21
C LEU A 351 -2.89 -4.54 6.13
N GLY A 352 -1.64 -4.19 6.35
CA GLY A 352 -0.89 -3.45 5.33
C GLY A 352 0.59 -3.34 5.58
N SER A 353 1.28 -2.78 4.60
CA SER A 353 2.73 -2.56 4.63
C SER A 353 3.09 -1.11 4.32
N SER A 354 4.32 -0.71 4.64
CA SER A 354 4.88 0.59 4.25
C SER A 354 5.23 0.68 2.76
N GLY A 355 4.85 -0.31 1.94
CA GLY A 355 4.94 -0.26 0.48
C GLY A 355 6.03 -1.10 -0.16
N GLN A 356 7.09 -1.46 0.57
CA GLN A 356 8.25 -2.15 0.00
C GLN A 356 7.89 -3.46 -0.72
N PRO A 357 7.00 -4.33 -0.20
CA PRO A 357 6.62 -5.55 -0.92
C PRO A 357 6.03 -5.32 -2.31
N LEU A 358 5.15 -4.31 -2.43
CA LEU A 358 4.49 -3.98 -3.69
C LEU A 358 5.46 -3.30 -4.67
N LEU A 359 6.33 -2.43 -4.16
CA LEU A 359 7.36 -1.76 -4.95
C LEU A 359 8.42 -2.74 -5.46
N ASP A 360 8.80 -3.73 -4.64
CA ASP A 360 9.73 -4.79 -5.03
C ASP A 360 9.12 -5.70 -6.11
N MET A 361 7.88 -6.18 -5.88
CA MET A 361 7.13 -6.96 -6.87
C MET A 361 7.03 -6.25 -8.22
N ALA A 362 6.80 -4.93 -8.23
CA ALA A 362 6.69 -4.15 -9.45
C ALA A 362 7.96 -4.18 -10.32
N ARG A 363 9.15 -4.42 -9.75
CA ARG A 363 10.41 -4.54 -10.48
C ARG A 363 10.55 -5.87 -11.22
N TYR A 364 9.73 -6.86 -10.89
CA TYR A 364 9.83 -8.24 -11.41
C TYR A 364 8.60 -8.69 -12.18
N THR A 365 7.58 -7.85 -12.26
CA THR A 365 6.44 -7.99 -13.18
C THR A 365 6.60 -6.97 -14.29
N THR A 366 6.16 -7.28 -15.51
CA THR A 366 6.29 -6.35 -16.64
C THR A 366 5.67 -5.00 -16.26
N PRO A 367 6.36 -3.88 -16.58
CA PRO A 367 5.70 -2.60 -16.69
C PRO A 367 4.64 -2.78 -17.75
N GLU A 368 3.39 -2.74 -17.34
CA GLU A 368 2.33 -2.81 -18.32
C GLU A 368 2.42 -1.53 -19.13
N ALA A 369 2.39 -1.65 -20.46
CA ALA A 369 2.16 -0.50 -21.33
C ALA A 369 0.99 0.29 -20.74
N GLU A 370 0.97 1.62 -20.91
CA GLU A 370 -0.19 2.43 -20.54
C GLU A 370 -1.42 1.91 -21.28
N ALA A 371 -2.02 0.86 -20.72
CA ALA A 371 -3.29 0.30 -21.10
C ALA A 371 -4.28 1.42 -20.84
N ASP A 372 -5.18 1.56 -21.79
CA ASP A 372 -6.40 2.37 -21.84
C ASP A 372 -6.61 3.35 -20.67
N LYS A 373 -6.98 4.60 -20.95
CA LYS A 373 -7.17 5.62 -19.88
C LYS A 373 -8.15 5.20 -18.78
N ASP A 374 -8.96 4.18 -19.05
CA ASP A 374 -9.95 3.57 -18.14
C ASP A 374 -9.43 2.36 -17.33
N ALA A 375 -8.18 1.90 -17.54
CA ALA A 375 -7.61 0.77 -16.83
C ALA A 375 -7.21 1.12 -15.39
N LYS A 376 -7.40 0.18 -14.45
CA LYS A 376 -6.95 0.35 -13.07
C LYS A 376 -5.43 0.59 -13.02
N PRO A 377 -4.94 1.50 -12.15
CA PRO A 377 -3.51 1.74 -11.98
C PRO A 377 -2.74 0.45 -11.67
N ALA A 378 -1.53 0.32 -12.21
CA ALA A 378 -0.72 -0.89 -12.05
C ALA A 378 -0.44 -1.24 -10.58
N CYS A 379 -0.18 -0.23 -9.72
CA CYS A 379 0.00 -0.44 -8.28
C CYS A 379 -1.23 -1.09 -7.62
N LEU A 380 -2.44 -0.63 -7.98
CA LEU A 380 -3.68 -1.18 -7.45
C LEU A 380 -3.86 -2.63 -7.89
N ARG A 381 -3.68 -2.93 -9.18
CA ARG A 381 -3.84 -4.30 -9.69
C ARG A 381 -2.87 -5.28 -9.06
N ARG A 382 -1.60 -4.89 -8.90
CA ARG A 382 -0.60 -5.70 -8.20
C ARG A 382 -0.95 -5.92 -6.73
N LEU A 383 -1.50 -4.91 -6.05
CA LEU A 383 -1.96 -5.06 -4.66
C LEU A 383 -3.17 -6.01 -4.57
N GLU A 384 -4.09 -5.94 -5.54
CA GLU A 384 -5.20 -6.92 -5.66
C GLU A 384 -4.65 -8.33 -5.90
N GLU A 385 -3.62 -8.49 -6.74
CA GLU A 385 -2.96 -9.78 -6.99
C GLU A 385 -2.30 -10.35 -5.74
N MET A 386 -1.59 -9.55 -4.96
CA MET A 386 -1.00 -10.00 -3.68
C MET A 386 -2.05 -10.59 -2.73
N LEU A 387 -3.24 -9.98 -2.68
CA LEU A 387 -4.35 -10.52 -1.89
C LEU A 387 -4.91 -11.82 -2.51
N LYS A 388 -4.91 -11.99 -3.86
CA LYS A 388 -5.29 -13.24 -4.57
C LYS A 388 -4.31 -14.36 -4.38
N TRP A 389 -3.05 -14.00 -4.20
CA TRP A 389 -1.99 -14.93 -3.86
C TRP A 389 -1.99 -15.26 -2.38
N ARG A 390 -2.81 -14.57 -1.57
CA ARG A 390 -2.84 -14.66 -0.10
C ARG A 390 -1.46 -14.49 0.51
N HIS A 391 -0.69 -13.53 -0.01
CA HIS A 391 0.69 -13.32 0.42
C HIS A 391 1.12 -11.84 0.37
N MET A 392 1.56 -11.30 1.51
CA MET A 392 1.93 -9.88 1.65
C MET A 392 3.30 -9.53 1.08
N ALA A 393 4.18 -10.50 0.90
CA ALA A 393 5.55 -10.28 0.43
C ALA A 393 6.04 -11.46 -0.44
N PRO A 394 5.39 -11.73 -1.59
CA PRO A 394 5.61 -12.95 -2.36
C PRO A 394 7.08 -13.14 -2.78
N THR A 395 7.75 -12.04 -3.08
CA THR A 395 9.15 -12.00 -3.53
C THR A 395 10.17 -12.17 -2.40
N ALA A 396 9.73 -12.16 -1.13
CA ALA A 396 10.59 -12.47 -0.01
C ALA A 396 10.75 -13.98 0.16
N PRO A 397 11.93 -14.51 0.52
CA PRO A 397 13.20 -13.80 0.80
C PRO A 397 14.06 -13.46 -0.43
N GLU A 398 13.65 -13.86 -1.64
CA GLU A 398 14.53 -13.90 -2.81
C GLU A 398 15.07 -12.54 -3.24
N THR A 399 14.18 -11.56 -3.45
CA THR A 399 14.56 -10.20 -3.88
C THR A 399 14.32 -9.19 -2.77
N LEU A 400 13.25 -9.40 -1.99
CA LEU A 400 12.96 -8.63 -0.79
C LEU A 400 13.51 -9.34 0.45
N GLY A 401 14.44 -8.70 1.14
CA GLY A 401 15.06 -9.28 2.34
C GLY A 401 14.05 -9.50 3.47
N CYS A 402 14.00 -10.72 4.00
CA CYS A 402 13.20 -11.04 5.18
C CYS A 402 13.97 -11.86 6.22
N TYR A 403 13.40 -11.97 7.42
CA TYR A 403 13.91 -12.81 8.49
C TYR A 403 13.73 -14.30 8.11
N PRO A 404 14.74 -15.18 8.32
CA PRO A 404 14.66 -16.58 7.96
C PRO A 404 13.78 -17.38 8.95
N PHE A 405 12.46 -17.26 8.79
CA PHE A 405 11.50 -17.99 9.62
C PHE A 405 11.57 -19.51 9.41
N VAL A 406 11.41 -20.26 10.50
CA VAL A 406 11.48 -21.73 10.49
C VAL A 406 10.13 -22.37 10.79
N THR A 407 9.33 -21.73 11.65
CA THR A 407 8.09 -22.30 12.17
C THR A 407 6.91 -22.07 11.24
N GLU A 408 6.79 -20.85 10.71
CA GLU A 408 5.68 -20.37 9.88
C GLU A 408 6.17 -19.26 8.95
N ASP A 409 5.44 -18.99 7.87
CA ASP A 409 5.66 -17.79 7.06
C ASP A 409 4.61 -16.73 7.47
N PRO A 410 5.00 -15.67 8.22
CA PRO A 410 4.04 -14.70 8.74
C PRO A 410 3.42 -13.81 7.66
N PHE A 411 3.94 -13.84 6.42
CA PHE A 411 3.42 -13.03 5.32
C PHE A 411 2.24 -13.69 4.61
N VAL A 412 1.87 -14.93 4.98
CA VAL A 412 0.66 -15.58 4.50
C VAL A 412 -0.57 -14.86 5.04
N VAL A 413 -1.53 -14.60 4.16
CA VAL A 413 -2.83 -13.99 4.49
C VAL A 413 -3.84 -15.11 4.68
N GLU A 414 -4.00 -15.55 5.92
CA GLU A 414 -4.90 -16.65 6.29
C GLU A 414 -6.38 -16.22 6.21
N GLU A 415 -6.68 -15.05 6.79
CA GLU A 415 -8.00 -14.42 6.80
C GLU A 415 -7.99 -13.17 5.92
N CYS A 416 -9.08 -12.94 5.17
CA CYS A 416 -9.21 -11.73 4.36
C CYS A 416 -9.41 -10.52 5.28
N PRO A 417 -8.57 -9.48 5.21
CA PRO A 417 -8.78 -8.25 5.96
C PRO A 417 -9.92 -7.43 5.36
N ASP A 418 -10.62 -6.65 6.18
CA ASP A 418 -11.58 -5.65 5.70
C ASP A 418 -10.86 -4.52 4.94
N ILE A 419 -9.62 -4.18 5.32
CA ILE A 419 -8.79 -3.19 4.65
C ILE A 419 -7.41 -3.78 4.39
N PHE A 420 -7.00 -3.82 3.11
CA PHE A 420 -5.66 -4.19 2.68
C PHE A 420 -4.95 -2.99 2.04
N PHE A 421 -3.85 -2.52 2.61
CA PHE A 421 -3.18 -1.30 2.14
C PHE A 421 -1.68 -1.44 1.92
N ALA A 422 -1.16 -0.60 1.01
CA ALA A 422 0.26 -0.38 0.81
C ALA A 422 0.58 1.11 0.85
N GLY A 423 1.52 1.50 1.72
CA GLY A 423 2.09 2.84 1.81
C GLY A 423 3.01 3.19 0.64
N ASN A 424 3.44 4.45 0.57
CA ASN A 424 4.48 4.93 -0.34
C ASN A 424 4.29 4.56 -1.82
N GLN A 425 3.03 4.54 -2.28
CA GLN A 425 2.70 4.29 -3.67
C GLN A 425 2.85 5.56 -4.53
N PRO A 426 3.07 5.42 -5.85
CA PRO A 426 3.25 6.59 -6.74
C PRO A 426 2.00 7.47 -6.86
N GLN A 427 0.82 6.93 -6.58
CA GLN A 427 -0.45 7.65 -6.64
C GLN A 427 -1.49 6.98 -5.74
N PHE A 428 -2.49 7.75 -5.31
CA PHE A 428 -3.68 7.21 -4.67
C PHE A 428 -4.46 6.33 -5.64
N ALA A 429 -4.89 5.16 -5.17
CA ALA A 429 -5.80 4.29 -5.90
C ALA A 429 -6.52 3.35 -4.93
N THR A 430 -7.77 3.00 -5.21
CA THR A 430 -8.53 2.09 -4.35
C THR A 430 -9.58 1.29 -5.12
N SER A 431 -9.90 0.10 -4.61
CA SER A 431 -11.00 -0.75 -5.08
C SER A 431 -11.62 -1.52 -3.93
N ILE A 432 -12.81 -2.07 -4.14
CA ILE A 432 -13.37 -3.11 -3.27
C ILE A 432 -13.15 -4.46 -3.95
N LEU A 433 -12.67 -5.41 -3.17
CA LEU A 433 -12.61 -6.82 -3.50
C LEU A 433 -13.61 -7.55 -2.61
N GLU A 434 -14.21 -8.62 -3.07
CA GLU A 434 -15.23 -9.32 -2.30
C GLU A 434 -14.93 -10.82 -2.21
N GLY A 435 -15.42 -11.44 -1.15
CA GLY A 435 -15.27 -12.80 -0.67
C GLY A 435 -16.29 -13.76 -1.28
N ALA A 436 -16.03 -15.07 -1.26
CA ALA A 436 -16.83 -16.09 -1.97
C ALA A 436 -18.08 -16.38 -1.16
N ASP A 437 -17.94 -16.07 0.12
CA ASP A 437 -18.88 -15.84 1.19
C ASP A 437 -19.53 -14.45 1.17
N GLY A 438 -19.19 -13.56 0.21
CA GLY A 438 -19.71 -12.18 0.11
C GLY A 438 -19.00 -11.14 1.01
N HIS A 439 -17.89 -11.48 1.67
CA HIS A 439 -17.16 -10.54 2.53
C HIS A 439 -16.46 -9.44 1.70
N LYS A 440 -16.74 -8.16 1.96
CA LYS A 440 -16.13 -7.04 1.19
C LYS A 440 -14.88 -6.49 1.88
N GLY A 441 -13.73 -6.59 1.22
CA GLY A 441 -12.47 -5.99 1.60
C GLY A 441 -12.08 -4.80 0.72
N ARG A 442 -11.62 -3.71 1.30
CA ARG A 442 -11.16 -2.49 0.63
C ARG A 442 -9.65 -2.56 0.41
N VAL A 443 -9.21 -2.40 -0.83
CA VAL A 443 -7.78 -2.30 -1.18
C VAL A 443 -7.40 -0.85 -1.39
N VAL A 444 -6.29 -0.39 -0.79
CA VAL A 444 -5.86 1.02 -0.83
C VAL A 444 -4.36 1.14 -1.11
N CYS A 445 -4.02 1.81 -2.21
CA CYS A 445 -2.70 2.34 -2.47
C CYS A 445 -2.62 3.74 -1.85
N VAL A 446 -1.90 3.87 -0.73
CA VAL A 446 -1.68 5.15 -0.07
C VAL A 446 -0.46 5.81 -0.73
N PRO A 447 -0.61 7.02 -1.31
CA PRO A 447 0.49 7.65 -2.01
C PRO A 447 1.58 8.13 -1.04
N ALA A 448 2.79 8.29 -1.55
CA ALA A 448 3.85 8.99 -0.82
C ALA A 448 3.45 10.47 -0.61
N PHE A 449 3.16 10.86 0.63
CA PHE A 449 2.72 12.22 0.96
C PHE A 449 3.74 13.26 0.51
N ALA A 450 5.04 12.99 0.72
CA ALA A 450 6.13 13.87 0.31
C ALA A 450 6.16 14.18 -1.20
N ALA A 451 5.61 13.28 -2.04
CA ALA A 451 5.61 13.41 -3.50
C ALA A 451 4.25 13.86 -4.08
N THR A 452 3.18 13.83 -3.28
CA THR A 452 1.82 14.06 -3.80
C THR A 452 1.04 15.10 -3.00
N GLY A 453 1.41 15.35 -1.75
CA GLY A 453 0.57 16.09 -0.80
C GLY A 453 -0.75 15.39 -0.50
N GLN A 454 -0.87 14.08 -0.79
CA GLN A 454 -2.12 13.34 -0.65
C GLN A 454 -2.08 12.38 0.54
N ALA A 455 -3.16 12.35 1.31
CA ALA A 455 -3.44 11.34 2.33
C ALA A 455 -4.73 10.58 1.97
N ALA A 456 -4.94 9.39 2.53
CA ALA A 456 -6.17 8.62 2.36
C ALA A 456 -7.08 8.78 3.58
N LEU A 457 -8.33 9.21 3.37
CA LEU A 457 -9.37 9.22 4.39
C LEU A 457 -10.31 8.03 4.13
N LEU A 458 -10.54 7.21 5.14
CA LEU A 458 -11.38 6.01 5.04
C LEU A 458 -12.53 6.08 6.04
N ASN A 459 -13.75 5.95 5.55
CA ASN A 459 -14.94 5.78 6.37
C ASN A 459 -15.11 4.30 6.73
N LEU A 460 -15.13 3.97 8.02
CA LEU A 460 -15.19 2.57 8.50
C LEU A 460 -16.57 1.92 8.35
N GLU A 461 -17.62 2.73 8.24
CA GLU A 461 -19.00 2.27 8.06
C GLU A 461 -19.26 1.94 6.59
N SER A 462 -19.02 2.91 5.69
CA SER A 462 -19.28 2.76 4.24
C SER A 462 -18.15 2.06 3.47
N LEU A 463 -16.96 1.93 4.06
CA LEU A 463 -15.71 1.54 3.39
C LEU A 463 -15.34 2.46 2.22
N GLU A 464 -15.89 3.67 2.14
CA GLU A 464 -15.50 4.68 1.17
C GLU A 464 -14.12 5.23 1.53
N CYS A 465 -13.23 5.31 0.54
CA CYS A 465 -11.90 5.86 0.69
C CYS A 465 -11.67 6.99 -0.30
N THR A 466 -11.40 8.20 0.21
CA THR A 466 -11.21 9.41 -0.57
C THR A 466 -9.82 10.01 -0.33
N PRO A 467 -9.20 10.63 -1.35
CA PRO A 467 -7.93 11.33 -1.15
C PRO A 467 -8.15 12.71 -0.53
N LEU A 468 -7.45 13.00 0.57
CA LEU A 468 -7.27 14.36 1.10
C LEU A 468 -6.08 15.01 0.38
N ASN A 469 -6.30 16.16 -0.25
CA ASN A 469 -5.30 16.84 -1.06
C ASN A 469 -4.83 18.12 -0.35
N PHE A 470 -3.55 18.22 -0.08
CA PHE A 470 -2.91 19.42 0.45
C PHE A 470 -2.03 20.02 -0.64
N SER A 471 -2.22 21.31 -0.93
CA SER A 471 -1.40 22.05 -1.87
C SER A 471 -1.13 23.46 -1.36
N SER A 472 0.01 24.01 -1.78
CA SER A 472 0.40 25.39 -1.52
C SER A 472 0.64 26.09 -2.85
N THR A 473 0.04 27.26 -3.05
CA THR A 473 0.41 28.14 -4.17
C THR A 473 1.50 29.07 -3.67
N VAL A 474 2.76 28.79 -3.99
CA VAL A 474 3.81 29.79 -3.84
C VAL A 474 3.57 30.83 -4.91
N GLY A 475 3.12 32.03 -4.53
CA GLY A 475 2.98 33.17 -5.43
C GLY A 475 4.33 33.54 -6.03
N GLY A 476 4.69 32.91 -7.14
CA GLY A 476 5.68 33.44 -8.06
C GLY A 476 5.16 34.77 -8.59
N GLY A 477 6.03 35.78 -8.57
CA GLY A 477 5.70 37.11 -9.07
C GLY A 477 5.04 37.05 -10.44
N VAL A 478 4.18 38.03 -10.67
CA VAL A 478 3.55 38.32 -11.96
C VAL A 478 4.64 38.37 -13.03
N ASP A 479 4.81 37.26 -13.76
CA ASP A 479 5.35 37.33 -15.10
C ASP A 479 4.19 37.80 -15.98
N ASP A 480 4.26 39.07 -16.39
CA ASP A 480 3.40 39.67 -17.38
C ASP A 480 3.35 38.79 -18.64
N ALA A 481 2.27 38.03 -18.80
CA ALA A 481 1.85 37.53 -20.10
C ALA A 481 0.34 37.24 -20.13
N ASP A 482 -0.30 38.02 -20.99
CA ASP A 482 -1.64 37.91 -21.56
C ASP A 482 -2.84 38.44 -20.75
N GLY A 483 -3.26 39.64 -21.17
CA GLY A 483 -4.50 40.25 -20.77
C GLY A 483 -5.70 39.47 -21.31
N GLY A 484 -6.58 39.10 -20.39
CA GLY A 484 -7.92 38.62 -20.69
C GLY A 484 -8.83 39.05 -19.56
N GLY A 485 -9.47 40.21 -19.73
CA GLY A 485 -10.32 40.83 -18.72
C GLY A 485 -11.40 39.89 -18.18
N VAL A 486 -11.61 40.02 -16.87
CA VAL A 486 -12.73 39.49 -16.11
C VAL A 486 -14.05 39.81 -16.82
N LYS A 487 -14.81 38.77 -17.21
CA LYS A 487 -16.26 38.87 -17.41
C LYS A 487 -16.96 37.90 -16.45
N THR A 488 -17.54 38.50 -15.44
CA THR A 488 -18.59 37.94 -14.59
C THR A 488 -19.84 37.65 -15.42
N ALA A 489 -20.43 36.47 -15.29
CA ALA A 489 -21.83 36.26 -15.63
C ALA A 489 -22.44 35.24 -14.66
N ALA A 490 -23.27 35.74 -13.74
CA ALA A 490 -24.30 34.97 -13.06
C ALA A 490 -25.63 35.13 -13.83
N PRO A 491 -26.62 34.25 -13.62
CA PRO A 491 -27.68 33.93 -14.58
C PRO A 491 -29.01 34.65 -14.30
N ALA A 492 -29.80 34.79 -15.37
CA ALA A 492 -31.25 35.03 -15.42
C ALA A 492 -31.64 34.97 -16.91
N ASP A 493 -32.83 34.66 -17.39
CA ASP A 493 -34.04 33.99 -16.92
C ASP A 493 -34.85 33.77 -18.21
N ASP A 494 -35.54 32.63 -18.26
CA ASP A 494 -36.83 32.32 -18.88
C ASP A 494 -37.36 33.02 -20.18
N ASN A 495 -37.98 32.16 -21.00
CA ASN A 495 -39.16 32.37 -21.83
C ASN A 495 -39.06 32.99 -23.25
N SER A 496 -39.10 32.13 -24.28
CA SER A 496 -40.23 32.01 -25.24
C SER A 496 -39.88 31.11 -26.44
N SER A 497 -40.66 30.05 -26.67
CA SER A 497 -40.75 29.26 -27.92
C SER A 497 -41.59 30.01 -28.99
N PRO A 498 -41.92 29.44 -30.18
CA PRO A 498 -41.22 28.52 -31.10
C PRO A 498 -41.29 28.97 -32.60
N ALA A 499 -40.48 28.36 -33.48
CA ALA A 499 -40.76 28.17 -34.92
C ALA A 499 -39.81 27.05 -35.43
N MET A 500 -40.25 25.81 -35.61
CA MET A 500 -40.92 25.20 -36.78
C MET A 500 -40.22 25.41 -38.14
N GLU A 501 -40.00 24.27 -38.82
CA GLU A 501 -39.80 24.06 -40.27
C GLU A 501 -38.39 24.40 -40.82
N VAL A 502 -37.68 23.60 -41.65
CA VAL A 502 -38.03 22.52 -42.61
C VAL A 502 -36.84 21.54 -42.78
N GLU A 503 -37.16 20.29 -43.10
CA GLU A 503 -36.33 19.26 -43.76
C GLU A 503 -35.34 19.77 -44.84
N ALA A 504 -34.20 19.09 -44.98
CA ALA A 504 -33.84 18.44 -46.24
C ALA A 504 -32.64 17.49 -46.05
N ALA A 505 -32.87 16.21 -46.36
CA ALA A 505 -31.86 15.20 -46.60
C ALA A 505 -31.21 15.40 -47.98
N ALA A 506 -29.94 15.01 -48.12
CA ALA A 506 -29.43 14.02 -49.09
C ALA A 506 -27.95 14.28 -49.45
N ALA A 507 -27.19 13.16 -49.45
CA ALA A 507 -26.08 12.78 -50.34
C ALA A 507 -25.05 13.86 -50.72
N ASP A 508 -23.77 13.70 -50.39
CA ASP A 508 -22.85 12.67 -50.90
C ASP A 508 -21.68 12.43 -49.93
#